data_AF-A0A151JB18-F1
#
_entry.id   AF-A0A151JB18-F1
#
_cell.length_a   1.000
_cell.length_b   1.000
_cell.length_c   1.000
_cell.angle_alpha   90.00
_cell.angle_beta   90.00
_cell.angle_gamma   90.00
#
_symmetry.space_group_name_H-M   'P 1'
#
loop_
_entity.id
_entity.type
_entity.pdbx_description
1 polymer ?
#
loop_
_entity_poly.entity_id
_entity_poly.type
_entity_poly.pdbx_seq_one_letter_code
_entity_poly.pdbx_strand_id
1 'polypeptide(L)'
;SQNLAYILGRRYSLTPAAYKYLDIRIVVLVSHVEIAIGDTRDNRIILPHATWKAFIDRREDIEQLLRSVITPPSLTIQGLNVEFCKLYSTYKVKLSLCSKFLYIMPSTLLFMLDLEPVMQVGPSFWRMRVKYQYCTCYQ
;
A
#
# COMPACT_ATOMS: atom_id res chain seq x y z
N SER A 1 2.64 -17.67 21.03
CA SER A 1 3.21 -16.36 20.64
C SER A 1 4.44 -16.64 19.81
N GLN A 2 4.32 -16.64 18.47
CA GLN A 2 5.50 -16.74 17.60
C GLN A 2 6.05 -15.33 17.43
N ASN A 3 7.13 -15.04 18.15
CA ASN A 3 7.87 -13.80 18.01
C ASN A 3 8.61 -13.85 16.67
N LEU A 4 7.99 -13.32 15.60
CA LEU A 4 8.66 -13.18 14.31
C LEU A 4 9.79 -12.18 14.48
N ALA A 5 11.03 -12.66 14.46
CA ALA A 5 12.20 -11.78 14.43
C ALA A 5 12.23 -11.06 13.07
N TYR A 6 12.18 -9.73 13.10
CA TYR A 6 12.28 -8.88 11.92
C TYR A 6 13.72 -8.35 11.79
N ILE A 7 14.38 -8.57 10.65
CA ILE A 7 15.76 -8.09 10.42
C ILE A 7 15.78 -6.60 10.09
N LEU A 8 14.87 -6.18 9.22
CA LEU A 8 14.79 -4.80 8.72
C LEU A 8 13.33 -4.47 8.48
N GLY A 9 12.92 -3.31 9.00
CA GLY A 9 11.60 -2.75 8.80
C GLY A 9 11.70 -1.28 8.45
N ARG A 10 10.92 -0.81 7.47
CA ARG A 10 10.79 0.61 7.17
C ARG A 10 9.33 0.98 7.11
N ARG A 11 8.98 2.06 7.80
CA ARG A 11 7.65 2.65 7.79
C ARG A 11 7.66 3.92 6.96
N TYR A 12 6.73 4.01 6.02
CA TYR A 12 6.49 5.19 5.20
C TYR A 12 5.15 5.81 5.61
N SER A 13 5.16 7.10 5.95
CA SER A 13 3.93 7.85 6.17
C SER A 13 3.21 8.00 4.83
N LEU A 14 1.96 7.53 4.77
CA LEU A 14 1.11 7.62 3.58
C LEU A 14 0.28 8.91 3.54
N THR A 15 0.34 9.68 4.62
CA THR A 15 -0.42 10.90 4.84
C THR A 15 0.46 11.90 5.59
N PRO A 16 0.32 13.23 5.38
CA PRO A 16 1.12 14.23 6.09
C PRO A 16 1.03 14.13 7.61
N ALA A 17 -0.17 13.86 8.14
CA ALA A 17 -0.39 13.68 9.57
C ALA A 17 -0.02 12.27 10.09
N ALA A 18 0.64 11.43 9.28
CA ALA A 18 1.14 10.10 9.62
C ALA A 18 0.10 9.12 10.23
N TYR A 19 -1.20 9.39 10.10
CA TYR A 19 -2.27 8.52 10.63
C TYR A 19 -2.42 7.22 9.84
N LYS A 20 -1.89 7.19 8.60
CA LYS A 20 -1.79 5.99 7.76
C LYS A 20 -0.35 5.78 7.34
N TYR A 21 0.05 4.52 7.25
CA TYR A 21 1.42 4.13 6.94
C TYR A 21 1.48 2.86 6.10
N LEU A 22 2.58 2.72 5.35
CA LEU A 22 3.02 1.48 4.75
C LEU A 22 4.23 0.97 5.53
N ASP A 23 4.11 -0.22 6.09
CA ASP A 23 5.16 -0.90 6.84
C ASP A 23 5.68 -2.06 5.99
N ILE A 24 6.96 -2.05 5.66
CA ILE A 24 7.61 -3.15 4.92
C ILE A 24 8.63 -3.77 5.84
N ARG A 25 8.47 -5.07 6.08
CA ARG A 25 9.27 -5.83 7.03
C ARG A 25 9.82 -7.08 6.38
N ILE A 26 11.05 -7.44 6.76
CA ILE A 26 11.68 -8.69 6.36
C ILE A 26 11.70 -9.62 7.56
N VAL A 27 11.08 -10.78 7.42
CA VAL A 27 10.98 -11.80 8.47
C VAL A 27 12.13 -12.81 8.31
N VAL A 28 12.95 -12.95 9.37
CA VAL A 28 14.18 -13.79 9.39
C VAL A 28 13.89 -15.24 9.08
N LEU A 29 12.87 -15.80 9.73
CA LEU A 29 12.69 -17.25 9.82
C LEU A 29 12.42 -17.91 8.46
N VAL A 30 11.91 -17.12 7.50
CA VAL A 30 11.43 -17.58 6.20
C VAL A 30 12.03 -16.80 5.03
N SER A 31 12.92 -15.84 5.29
CA SER A 31 13.42 -14.89 4.28
C SER A 31 12.28 -14.27 3.42
N HIS A 32 11.14 -13.97 4.06
CA HIS A 32 9.95 -13.45 3.39
C HIS A 32 9.80 -11.95 3.65
N VAL A 33 9.32 -11.22 2.63
CA VAL A 33 8.98 -9.80 2.74
C VAL A 33 7.49 -9.67 3.04
N GLU A 34 7.17 -9.15 4.22
CA GLU A 34 5.82 -8.75 4.59
C GLU A 34 5.61 -7.28 4.24
N ILE A 35 4.58 -7.00 3.45
CA ILE A 35 4.13 -5.64 3.14
C ILE A 35 2.82 -5.43 3.86
N ALA A 36 2.71 -4.42 4.72
CA ALA A 36 1.50 -4.13 5.46
C ALA A 36 1.08 -2.68 5.28
N ILE A 37 -0.18 -2.44 4.99
CA ILE A 37 -0.80 -1.12 5.01
C ILE A 37 -1.55 -1.01 6.33
N GLY A 38 -1.31 0.03 7.10
CA GLY A 38 -1.93 0.20 8.41
C GLY A 38 -2.33 1.63 8.73
N ASP A 39 -3.11 1.78 9.80
CA ASP A 39 -3.38 3.05 10.44
C ASP A 39 -3.01 3.02 11.94
N THR A 40 -3.08 4.18 12.59
CA THR A 40 -2.72 4.33 14.00
C THR A 40 -3.62 3.59 14.99
N ARG A 41 -4.72 2.97 14.52
CA ARG A 41 -5.67 2.21 15.34
C ARG A 41 -5.45 0.71 15.27
N ASP A 42 -4.26 0.28 14.83
CA ASP A 42 -3.87 -1.10 14.61
C ASP A 42 -4.72 -1.84 13.55
N ASN A 43 -5.46 -1.11 12.71
CA ASN A 43 -6.10 -1.70 11.56
C ASN A 43 -5.06 -1.86 10.46
N ARG A 44 -4.73 -3.11 10.12
CA ARG A 44 -3.67 -3.44 9.16
C ARG A 44 -4.09 -4.53 8.17
N ILE A 45 -3.82 -4.28 6.90
CA ILE A 45 -3.91 -5.24 5.81
C ILE A 45 -2.49 -5.71 5.49
N ILE A 46 -2.25 -7.02 5.59
CA ILE A 46 -0.98 -7.63 5.18
C ILE A 46 -1.15 -8.08 3.72
N LEU A 47 -0.35 -7.51 2.84
CA LEU A 47 -0.31 -7.82 1.42
C LEU A 47 0.80 -8.83 1.14
N PRO A 48 0.47 -10.01 0.59
CA PRO A 48 1.47 -10.88 -0.01
C PRO A 48 2.26 -10.13 -1.09
N HIS A 49 3.56 -10.43 -1.21
CA HIS A 49 4.42 -9.81 -2.23
C HIS A 49 3.85 -9.94 -3.65
N ALA A 50 3.27 -11.09 -4.00
CA ALA A 50 2.62 -11.30 -5.29
C ALA A 50 1.42 -10.37 -5.52
N THR A 51 0.61 -10.13 -4.49
CA THR A 51 -0.52 -9.20 -4.52
C THR A 51 -0.03 -7.76 -4.66
N TRP A 52 1.03 -7.36 -3.94
CA TRP A 52 1.63 -6.03 -4.09
C TRP A 52 2.18 -5.81 -5.50
N LYS A 53 2.91 -6.79 -6.05
CA LYS A 53 3.43 -6.71 -7.42
C LYS A 53 2.29 -6.57 -8.44
N ALA A 54 1.26 -7.42 -8.34
CA ALA A 54 0.09 -7.34 -9.21
C ALA A 54 -0.66 -6.00 -9.05
N PHE A 55 -0.65 -5.42 -7.84
CA PHE A 55 -1.22 -4.10 -7.59
C PHE A 55 -0.46 -2.99 -8.33
N ILE A 56 0.88 -3.00 -8.29
CA ILE A 56 1.72 -2.05 -9.07
C ILE A 56 1.52 -2.26 -10.58
N ASP A 57 1.48 -3.51 -11.05
CA ASP A 57 1.32 -3.85 -12.47
C ASP A 57 -0.04 -3.39 -13.03
N ARG A 58 -1.05 -3.18 -12.16
CA ARG A 58 -2.41 -2.73 -12.52
C ARG A 58 -2.59 -1.21 -12.39
N ARG A 59 -1.50 -0.44 -12.47
CA ARG A 59 -1.50 1.03 -12.35
C ARG A 59 -2.53 1.70 -13.26
N GLU A 60 -2.55 1.35 -14.54
CA GLU A 60 -3.45 1.98 -15.53
C GLU A 60 -4.93 1.71 -15.20
N ASP A 61 -5.26 0.46 -14.84
CA ASP A 61 -6.61 0.07 -14.43
C ASP A 61 -7.05 0.84 -13.18
N ILE A 62 -6.16 1.04 -12.20
CA ILE A 62 -6.43 1.80 -10.98
C ILE A 62 -6.62 3.30 -11.28
N GLU A 63 -5.78 3.88 -12.15
CA GLU A 63 -5.95 5.28 -12.56
C GLU A 63 -7.28 5.48 -13.31
N GLN A 64 -7.67 4.52 -14.16
CA GLN A 64 -8.96 4.53 -14.83
C GLN A 64 -10.11 4.38 -13.84
N LEU A 65 -9.97 3.53 -12.82
CA LEU A 65 -10.93 3.35 -11.73
C LEU A 65 -11.21 4.69 -11.02
N LEU A 66 -10.15 5.44 -10.68
CA LEU A 66 -10.24 6.72 -9.99
C LEU A 66 -10.84 7.85 -10.84
N ARG A 67 -10.80 7.73 -12.16
CA ARG A 67 -11.40 8.67 -13.11
C ARG A 67 -12.86 8.34 -13.44
N SER A 68 -13.33 7.14 -13.10
CA SER A 68 -14.68 6.69 -13.45
C SER A 68 -15.75 7.44 -12.65
N VAL A 69 -16.85 7.77 -13.33
CA VAL A 69 -18.01 8.50 -12.79
C VAL A 69 -19.19 7.56 -12.49
N ILE A 70 -19.05 6.26 -12.81
CA ILE A 70 -20.11 5.25 -12.68
C ILE A 70 -20.07 4.60 -11.28
N THR A 71 -21.22 4.11 -10.79
CA THR A 71 -21.49 3.42 -9.50
C THR A 71 -20.32 2.57 -8.99
N PRO A 72 -20.05 2.54 -7.66
CA PRO A 72 -18.69 2.55 -7.10
C PRO A 72 -17.79 1.57 -7.84
N PRO A 73 -16.87 2.07 -8.67
CA PRO A 73 -16.06 1.21 -9.50
C PRO A 73 -15.12 0.45 -8.56
N SER A 74 -15.14 -0.88 -8.67
CA SER A 74 -14.28 -1.76 -7.89
C SER A 74 -13.41 -2.62 -8.78
N LEU A 75 -12.17 -2.83 -8.36
CA LEU A 75 -11.20 -3.69 -9.03
C LEU A 75 -10.65 -4.70 -8.03
N THR A 76 -10.71 -5.98 -8.36
CA THR A 76 -10.09 -7.04 -7.55
C THR A 76 -8.78 -7.50 -8.17
N ILE A 77 -7.71 -7.47 -7.37
CA ILE A 77 -6.34 -7.82 -7.76
C ILE A 77 -5.82 -8.86 -6.78
N GLN A 78 -5.70 -10.13 -7.19
CA GLN A 78 -5.15 -11.19 -6.33
C GLN A 78 -5.78 -11.23 -4.93
N GLY A 79 -7.11 -11.08 -4.86
CA GLY A 79 -7.89 -11.05 -3.62
C GLY A 79 -7.97 -9.69 -2.91
N LEU A 80 -7.13 -8.70 -3.29
CA LEU A 80 -7.26 -7.31 -2.82
C LEU A 80 -8.34 -6.60 -3.62
N ASN A 81 -9.43 -6.22 -2.96
CA ASN A 81 -10.47 -5.39 -3.56
C ASN A 81 -10.15 -3.89 -3.35
N VAL A 82 -10.16 -3.13 -4.44
CA VAL A 82 -9.96 -1.68 -4.48
C VAL A 82 -11.28 -1.07 -4.93
N GLU A 83 -12.00 -0.42 -4.03
CA GLU A 83 -13.33 0.13 -4.30
C GLU A 83 -13.30 1.66 -4.12
N PHE A 84 -13.78 2.39 -5.12
CA PHE A 84 -13.90 3.84 -5.03
C PHE A 84 -15.26 4.23 -4.45
N CYS A 85 -15.25 4.88 -3.28
CA CYS A 85 -16.45 5.17 -2.51
C CYS A 85 -16.55 6.67 -2.18
N LYS A 86 -17.77 7.20 -2.11
CA LYS A 86 -18.03 8.51 -1.54
C LYS A 86 -18.43 8.36 -0.08
N LEU A 87 -17.63 8.93 0.84
CA LEU A 87 -17.88 8.91 2.28
C LEU A 87 -18.16 10.34 2.76
N TYR A 88 -19.38 10.55 3.26
CA TYR A 88 -19.96 11.85 3.61
C TYR A 88 -19.94 12.81 2.41
N SER A 89 -18.84 13.55 2.22
CA SER A 89 -18.63 14.50 1.12
C SER A 89 -17.30 14.31 0.38
N THR A 90 -16.50 13.32 0.79
CA THR A 90 -15.15 13.11 0.26
C THR A 90 -15.03 11.76 -0.45
N TYR A 91 -14.35 11.75 -1.59
CA TYR A 91 -14.00 10.51 -2.27
C TYR A 91 -12.87 9.79 -1.53
N LYS A 92 -13.05 8.50 -1.31
CA LYS A 92 -12.09 7.61 -0.66
C LYS A 92 -11.98 6.32 -1.43
N VAL A 93 -10.89 5.61 -1.19
CA VAL A 93 -10.68 4.26 -1.70
C VAL A 93 -10.74 3.31 -0.52
N LYS A 94 -11.59 2.29 -0.62
CA LYS A 94 -11.62 1.18 0.31
C LYS A 94 -10.74 0.06 -0.23
N LEU A 95 -9.67 -0.25 0.48
CA LEU A 95 -8.87 -1.45 0.27
C LEU A 95 -9.42 -2.55 1.16
N SER A 96 -9.71 -3.74 0.62
CA SER A 96 -10.22 -4.88 1.40
C SER A 96 -9.48 -6.16 1.04
N LEU A 97 -9.06 -6.93 2.05
CA LEU A 97 -8.41 -8.23 1.88
C LEU A 97 -8.68 -9.10 3.12
N CYS A 98 -9.06 -10.37 2.91
CA CYS A 98 -9.28 -11.37 3.97
C CYS A 98 -10.08 -10.83 5.18
N SER A 99 -11.24 -10.23 4.91
CA SER A 99 -12.15 -9.64 5.92
C SER A 99 -11.64 -8.39 6.66
N LYS A 100 -10.45 -7.89 6.32
CA LYS A 100 -9.95 -6.58 6.78
C LYS A 100 -10.13 -5.54 5.70
N PHE A 101 -10.31 -4.28 6.11
CA PHE A 101 -10.38 -3.18 5.16
C PHE A 101 -9.83 -1.88 5.74
N LEU A 102 -9.37 -1.00 4.85
CA LEU A 102 -8.84 0.32 5.17
C LEU A 102 -9.36 1.33 4.16
N TYR A 103 -9.77 2.49 4.63
CA TYR A 103 -10.06 3.63 3.77
C TYR A 103 -8.83 4.49 3.60
N ILE A 104 -8.47 4.85 2.38
CA ILE A 104 -7.37 5.77 2.08
C ILE A 104 -7.84 6.86 1.11
N MET A 105 -7.06 7.93 0.97
CA MET A 105 -7.34 8.94 -0.06
C MET A 105 -6.89 8.44 -1.43
N PRO A 106 -7.56 8.82 -2.53
CA PRO A 106 -7.10 8.49 -3.89
C PRO A 106 -5.66 8.91 -4.16
N SER A 107 -5.26 10.10 -3.70
CA SER A 107 -3.87 10.58 -3.80
C SER A 107 -2.88 9.68 -3.05
N THR A 108 -3.28 9.14 -1.90
CA THR A 108 -2.49 8.15 -1.16
C THR A 108 -2.34 6.84 -1.94
N LEU A 109 -3.40 6.38 -2.61
CA LEU A 109 -3.34 5.18 -3.46
C LEU A 109 -2.37 5.39 -4.62
N LEU A 110 -2.41 6.56 -5.27
CA LEU A 110 -1.48 6.91 -6.35
C LEU A 110 -0.04 6.99 -5.85
N PHE A 111 0.20 7.62 -4.70
CA PHE A 111 1.51 7.64 -4.07
C PHE A 111 2.04 6.22 -3.82
N MET A 112 1.17 5.29 -3.40
CA MET A 112 1.54 3.89 -3.23
C MET A 112 1.89 3.18 -4.55
N LEU A 113 1.40 3.62 -5.70
CA LEU A 113 1.80 3.08 -7.01
C LEU A 113 3.19 3.58 -7.45
N ASP A 114 3.60 4.75 -6.96
CA ASP A 114 4.93 5.31 -7.22
C ASP A 114 6.04 4.68 -6.35
N LEU A 115 5.62 3.86 -5.39
CA LEU A 115 6.49 3.08 -4.53
C LEU A 115 6.95 1.81 -5.27
N GLU A 116 7.99 1.96 -6.10
CA GLU A 116 8.55 0.84 -6.84
C GLU A 116 9.47 -0.01 -5.95
N PRO A 117 9.14 -1.29 -5.70
CA PRO A 117 10.09 -2.23 -5.10
C PRO A 117 11.11 -2.62 -6.17
N VAL A 118 12.31 -2.02 -6.15
CA VAL A 118 13.39 -2.48 -7.02
C VAL A 118 13.99 -3.75 -6.39
N MET A 119 13.64 -4.90 -6.95
CA MET A 119 14.34 -6.16 -6.68
C MET A 119 15.65 -6.14 -7.49
N GLN A 120 16.71 -5.55 -6.94
CA GLN A 120 18.04 -5.74 -7.51
C GLN A 120 18.49 -7.16 -7.17
N VAL A 121 18.76 -7.96 -8.21
CA VAL A 121 19.31 -9.31 -8.09
C VAL A 121 20.75 -9.18 -7.57
N GLY A 122 20.89 -9.15 -6.26
CA GLY A 122 22.13 -9.20 -5.51
C GLY A 122 21.81 -9.69 -4.10
N PRO A 123 22.68 -10.48 -3.44
CA PRO A 123 22.26 -11.43 -2.40
C PRO A 123 21.69 -10.86 -1.09
N SER A 124 21.47 -9.54 -0.92
CA SER A 124 21.11 -9.01 0.41
C SER A 124 20.40 -7.65 0.47
N PHE A 125 20.12 -6.96 -0.64
CA PHE A 125 19.67 -5.57 -0.58
C PHE A 125 18.37 -5.30 -1.34
N TRP A 126 17.27 -5.18 -0.58
CA TRP A 126 16.01 -4.64 -1.06
C TRP A 126 16.09 -3.11 -1.06
N ARG A 127 15.93 -2.47 -2.23
CA ARG A 127 15.92 -1.00 -2.35
C ARG A 127 14.58 -0.55 -2.93
N MET A 128 13.80 0.13 -2.12
CA MET A 128 12.58 0.79 -2.57
C MET A 128 12.93 2.19 -3.07
N ARG A 129 12.55 2.54 -4.31
CA ARG A 129 12.70 3.90 -4.83
C ARG A 129 11.34 4.58 -4.75
N VAL A 130 11.31 5.76 -4.12
CA VAL A 130 10.18 6.67 -4.21
C VAL A 130 10.47 7.57 -5.42
N LYS A 131 9.68 7.45 -6.50
CA LYS A 131 9.91 8.21 -7.75
C LYS A 131 9.60 9.72 -7.61
N TYR A 132 8.82 10.11 -6.61
CA TYR A 132 8.49 11.50 -6.36
C TYR A 132 8.98 11.96 -4.98
N GLN A 133 9.97 12.85 -5.00
CA GLN A 133 10.37 13.67 -3.88
C GLN A 133 9.37 14.83 -3.72
N TYR A 134 8.11 14.55 -3.39
CA TYR A 134 7.22 15.56 -2.81
C TYR A 134 7.26 15.47 -1.28
N CYS A 135 8.47 15.63 -0.73
CA CYS A 135 8.66 16.23 0.57
C CYS A 135 9.35 17.58 0.34
N THR A 136 8.63 18.53 -0.27
CA THR A 136 8.89 19.92 0.05
C THR A 136 8.32 20.14 1.43
N CYS A 137 9.19 20.19 2.44
CA CYS A 137 8.95 21.03 3.60
C CYS A 137 8.56 22.41 3.06
N TYR A 138 7.29 22.77 3.14
CA TYR A 138 6.94 24.18 3.16
C TYR A 138 7.11 24.61 4.62
N GLN A 139 8.13 25.45 4.81
CA GLN A 139 8.42 26.19 6.03
C GLN A 139 7.22 27.04 6.44
#